data_AF-A0A6M0CCW8-F1
#
_entry.id   AF-A0A6M0CCW8-F1
#
_cell.length_a   1.000
_cell.length_b   1.000
_cell.length_c   1.000
_cell.angle_alpha   90.00
_cell.angle_beta   90.00
_cell.angle_gamma   90.00
#
_symmetry.space_group_name_H-M   'P 1'
#
loop_
_entity.id
_entity.type
_entity.pdbx_description
1 polymer ?
#
loop_
_entity_poly.entity_id
_entity_poly.type
_entity_poly.pdbx_seq_one_letter_code
_entity_poly.pdbx_strand_id
1 'polypeptide(L)'
;LLAKLQQQKQEYAAVTEESQSTDIALGAVGAYLQWAIELELEEDNLTEPTTIADAYPEAACEQKLEGKATVGVLVSPDGSITNGPKLLLESGHSVLDEAAIDAVNNQSFSSSDRSKLYQYEFNFDSSNCSTAKSTETEAENTSVGETLPNQDGQEEEGIPIEVMPPEAETAPIE
;
A
#
# COMPACT_ATOMS: atom_id res chain seq x y z
N LEU A 1 8.09 52.43 -4.83
CA LEU A 1 7.98 51.45 -3.70
C LEU A 1 6.89 50.43 -3.98
N LEU A 2 5.60 50.77 -3.92
CA LEU A 2 4.47 49.83 -4.12
C LEU A 2 4.64 48.86 -5.31
N ALA A 3 4.99 49.35 -6.50
CA ALA A 3 5.21 48.48 -7.67
C ALA A 3 6.32 47.42 -7.48
N LYS A 4 7.40 47.72 -6.73
CA LYS A 4 8.44 46.73 -6.42
C LYS A 4 7.97 45.68 -5.41
N LEU A 5 7.12 46.07 -4.46
CA LEU A 5 6.48 45.14 -3.52
C LEU A 5 5.47 44.23 -4.23
N GLN A 6 4.76 44.74 -5.24
CA GLN A 6 3.86 43.93 -6.07
C GLN A 6 4.63 42.95 -6.98
N GLN A 7 5.74 43.39 -7.59
CA GLN A 7 6.62 42.51 -8.37
C GLN A 7 7.21 41.39 -7.50
N GLN A 8 7.77 41.74 -6.34
CA GLN A 8 8.26 40.76 -5.35
C GLN A 8 7.16 39.77 -4.94
N LYS A 9 5.91 40.24 -4.73
CA LYS A 9 4.79 39.35 -4.40
C LYS A 9 4.44 38.37 -5.54
N GLN A 10 4.66 38.74 -6.80
CA GLN A 10 4.46 37.82 -7.93
C GLN A 10 5.61 36.83 -8.09
N GLU A 11 6.86 37.24 -7.86
CA GLU A 11 8.01 36.31 -7.80
C GLU A 11 7.82 35.26 -6.69
N TYR A 12 7.39 35.68 -5.49
CA TYR A 12 7.09 34.76 -4.38
C TYR A 12 5.90 33.81 -4.66
N ALA A 13 4.95 34.20 -5.51
CA ALA A 13 3.81 33.36 -5.89
C ALA A 13 4.13 32.37 -7.03
N ALA A 14 5.10 32.69 -7.89
CA ALA A 14 5.57 31.79 -8.95
C ALA A 14 6.39 30.61 -8.38
N VAL A 15 7.09 30.82 -7.27
CA VAL A 15 7.86 29.78 -6.57
C VAL A 15 6.97 28.67 -5.98
N THR A 16 5.69 28.94 -5.71
CA THR A 16 4.81 28.01 -4.96
C THR A 16 4.54 26.68 -5.67
N GLU A 17 4.62 26.62 -7.00
CA GLU A 17 4.37 25.38 -7.76
C GLU A 17 5.55 24.38 -7.66
N GLU A 18 6.80 24.85 -7.81
CA GLU A 18 8.00 24.03 -7.55
C GLU A 18 8.23 23.80 -6.05
N SER A 19 7.84 24.76 -5.20
CA SER A 19 7.90 24.61 -3.74
C SER A 19 7.04 23.44 -3.30
N GLN A 20 5.77 23.32 -3.74
CA GLN A 20 4.90 22.19 -3.36
C GLN A 20 5.54 20.82 -3.64
N SER A 21 6.19 20.63 -4.79
CA SER A 21 6.90 19.36 -5.07
C SER A 21 8.15 19.16 -4.20
N THR A 22 8.83 20.24 -3.81
CA THR A 22 10.03 20.22 -2.95
C THR A 22 9.68 20.02 -1.47
N ASP A 23 8.64 20.69 -0.98
CA ASP A 23 8.10 20.61 0.38
C ASP A 23 7.51 19.22 0.66
N ILE A 24 6.81 18.62 -0.31
CA ILE A 24 6.30 17.23 -0.22
C ILE A 24 7.47 16.22 -0.19
N ALA A 25 8.49 16.40 -1.04
CA ALA A 25 9.68 15.55 -1.02
C ALA A 25 10.46 15.67 0.31
N LEU A 26 10.60 16.88 0.85
CA LEU A 26 11.17 17.13 2.17
C LEU A 26 10.34 16.48 3.29
N GLY A 27 9.01 16.45 3.16
CA GLY A 27 8.11 15.73 4.06
C GLY A 27 8.37 14.23 4.06
N ALA A 28 8.35 13.59 2.89
CA ALA A 28 8.55 12.15 2.73
C ALA A 28 9.97 11.69 3.18
N VAL A 29 11.02 12.42 2.77
CA VAL A 29 12.41 12.14 3.18
C VAL A 29 12.60 12.41 4.67
N GLY A 30 12.00 13.47 5.22
CA GLY A 30 12.02 13.78 6.65
C GLY A 30 11.36 12.69 7.49
N ALA A 31 10.19 12.20 7.07
CA ALA A 31 9.49 11.09 7.73
C ALA A 31 10.26 9.77 7.66
N TYR A 32 10.90 9.48 6.52
CA TYR A 32 11.77 8.31 6.33
C TYR A 32 12.98 8.33 7.27
N LEU A 33 13.74 9.44 7.29
CA LEU A 33 14.90 9.60 8.17
C LEU A 33 14.50 9.60 9.66
N GLN A 34 13.38 10.22 10.00
CA GLN A 34 12.85 10.16 11.37
C GLN A 34 12.48 8.74 11.78
N TRP A 35 11.90 7.94 10.89
CA TRP A 35 11.57 6.53 11.17
C TRP A 35 12.82 5.64 11.24
N ALA A 36 13.85 5.90 10.43
CA ALA A 36 15.14 5.23 10.57
C ALA A 36 15.77 5.46 11.95
N ILE A 37 15.63 6.67 12.50
CA ILE A 37 16.07 7.02 13.86
C ILE A 37 15.19 6.34 14.94
N GLU A 38 13.86 6.26 14.74
CA GLU A 38 12.95 5.50 15.62
C GLU A 38 13.29 3.99 15.67
N LEU A 39 13.94 3.46 14.63
CA LEU A 39 14.35 2.06 14.50
C LEU A 39 15.84 1.81 14.86
N GLU A 40 16.56 2.84 15.31
CA GLU A 40 17.99 2.80 15.65
C GLU A 40 18.91 2.27 14.51
N LEU A 41 18.57 2.60 13.26
CA LEU A 41 19.26 2.09 12.06
C LEU A 41 20.47 2.94 11.62
N GLU A 42 21.47 2.29 11.03
CA GLU A 42 22.65 2.92 10.43
C GLU A 42 22.40 3.31 8.97
N GLU A 43 23.19 4.25 8.41
CA GLU A 43 23.08 4.66 6.99
C GLU A 43 23.19 3.46 6.02
N ASP A 44 24.00 2.45 6.35
CA ASP A 44 24.12 1.18 5.62
C ASP A 44 22.79 0.37 5.53
N ASN A 45 21.82 0.60 6.42
CA ASN A 45 20.53 -0.08 6.40
C ASN A 45 19.53 0.58 5.44
N LEU A 46 19.69 1.86 5.11
CA LEU A 46 18.75 2.59 4.25
C LEU A 46 18.90 2.13 2.79
N THR A 47 17.84 2.30 2.01
CA THR A 47 17.90 2.31 0.54
C THR A 47 17.62 3.71 -0.01
N GLU A 48 17.90 3.88 -1.31
CA GLU A 48 17.35 4.99 -2.10
C GLU A 48 15.83 4.79 -2.33
N PRO A 49 15.08 5.87 -2.66
CA PRO A 49 13.66 5.75 -3.02
C PRO A 49 13.46 4.91 -4.28
N THR A 50 12.41 4.09 -4.29
CA THR A 50 12.03 3.25 -5.44
C THR A 50 10.58 3.54 -5.84
N THR A 51 10.35 3.97 -7.08
CA THR A 51 8.99 4.26 -7.56
C THR A 51 8.23 2.98 -7.95
N ILE A 52 6.96 2.86 -7.55
CA ILE A 52 6.03 1.83 -8.04
C ILE A 52 4.91 2.53 -8.82
N ALA A 53 4.68 2.12 -10.08
CA ALA A 53 3.71 2.75 -10.98
C ALA A 53 2.37 2.01 -11.04
N ASP A 54 2.39 0.68 -10.91
CA ASP A 54 1.26 -0.19 -11.28
C ASP A 54 0.17 -0.35 -10.19
N ALA A 55 0.31 0.38 -9.07
CA ALA A 55 -0.53 0.27 -7.88
C ALA A 55 -1.81 1.13 -7.90
N TYR A 56 -2.34 1.48 -9.08
CA TYR A 56 -3.45 2.43 -9.22
C TYR A 56 -4.82 1.71 -9.20
N PRO A 57 -5.66 1.86 -8.16
CA PRO A 57 -6.88 1.05 -8.00
C PRO A 57 -8.05 1.53 -8.87
N GLU A 58 -8.91 0.60 -9.32
CA GLU A 58 -10.05 0.90 -10.21
C GLU A 58 -11.03 1.93 -9.63
N ALA A 59 -11.32 1.84 -8.31
CA ALA A 59 -12.17 2.80 -7.60
C ALA A 59 -11.60 4.23 -7.54
N ALA A 60 -10.27 4.40 -7.68
CA ALA A 60 -9.67 5.72 -7.87
C ALA A 60 -9.77 6.19 -9.33
N CYS A 61 -9.80 5.28 -10.30
CA CYS A 61 -9.88 5.63 -11.73
C CYS A 61 -11.24 6.22 -12.12
N GLU A 62 -12.34 5.61 -11.67
CA GLU A 62 -13.69 6.15 -11.92
C GLU A 62 -13.84 7.59 -11.44
N GLN A 63 -13.15 7.92 -10.34
CA GLN A 63 -13.14 9.24 -9.69
C GLN A 63 -11.99 10.14 -10.15
N LYS A 64 -11.00 9.60 -10.87
CA LYS A 64 -9.72 10.23 -11.24
C LYS A 64 -9.01 10.89 -10.06
N LEU A 65 -8.81 10.12 -8.99
CA LEU A 65 -8.05 10.59 -7.83
C LEU A 65 -6.55 10.63 -8.16
N GLU A 66 -5.89 11.70 -7.75
CA GLU A 66 -4.48 11.96 -8.05
C GLU A 66 -3.77 12.44 -6.79
N GLY A 67 -2.50 12.07 -6.61
CA GLY A 67 -1.76 12.34 -5.37
C GLY A 67 -0.43 11.61 -5.30
N LYS A 68 0.35 11.88 -4.25
CA LYS A 68 1.65 11.24 -4.01
C LYS A 68 1.66 10.59 -2.64
N ALA A 69 1.91 9.29 -2.58
CA ALA A 69 2.13 8.58 -1.32
C ALA A 69 3.58 8.10 -1.22
N THR A 70 4.04 7.89 0.01
CA THR A 70 5.34 7.26 0.27
C THR A 70 5.19 6.26 1.39
N VAL A 71 5.63 5.02 1.17
CA VAL A 71 5.50 3.91 2.13
C VAL A 71 6.89 3.38 2.46
N GLY A 72 7.21 3.29 3.74
CA GLY A 72 8.43 2.67 4.24
C GLY A 72 8.19 1.24 4.70
N VAL A 73 9.17 0.35 4.52
CA VAL A 73 9.14 -1.02 5.09
C VAL A 73 10.54 -1.46 5.54
N LEU A 74 10.65 -2.02 6.75
CA LEU A 74 11.87 -2.64 7.26
C LEU A 74 11.81 -4.14 7.00
N VAL A 75 12.81 -4.65 6.31
CA VAL A 75 12.94 -6.06 5.91
C VAL A 75 14.19 -6.65 6.57
N SER A 76 14.10 -7.88 7.07
CA SER A 76 15.20 -8.61 7.72
C SER A 76 16.12 -9.30 6.69
N PRO A 77 17.33 -9.78 7.09
CA PRO A 77 18.31 -10.39 6.19
C PRO A 77 17.78 -11.57 5.35
N ASP A 78 16.76 -12.26 5.84
CA ASP A 78 16.09 -13.39 5.19
C ASP A 78 15.04 -12.99 4.12
N GLY A 79 14.64 -11.71 4.06
CA GLY A 79 13.61 -11.20 3.16
C GLY A 79 12.22 -10.98 3.80
N SER A 80 12.01 -11.36 5.07
CA SER A 80 10.73 -11.12 5.77
C SER A 80 10.57 -9.66 6.21
N ILE A 81 9.37 -9.10 6.02
CA ILE A 81 8.98 -7.81 6.62
C ILE A 81 9.03 -7.93 8.16
N THR A 82 9.67 -6.96 8.80
CA THR A 82 9.92 -6.91 10.25
C THR A 82 9.32 -5.67 10.91
N ASN A 83 9.16 -4.57 10.16
CA ASN A 83 8.39 -3.40 10.61
C ASN A 83 7.76 -2.67 9.41
N GLY A 84 6.59 -2.08 9.61
CA GLY A 84 5.74 -1.57 8.53
C GLY A 84 4.95 -2.66 7.79
N PRO A 85 4.38 -2.35 6.60
CA PRO A 85 4.52 -1.08 5.89
C PRO A 85 3.99 0.12 6.69
N LYS A 86 4.73 1.23 6.70
CA LYS A 86 4.39 2.48 7.38
C LYS A 86 4.20 3.56 6.33
N LEU A 87 3.04 4.20 6.32
CA LEU A 87 2.79 5.38 5.49
C LEU A 87 3.63 6.55 6.03
N LEU A 88 4.52 7.08 5.19
CA LEU A 88 5.45 8.19 5.49
C LEU A 88 4.97 9.51 4.88
N LEU A 89 4.19 9.43 3.80
CA LEU A 89 3.47 10.54 3.16
C LEU A 89 2.10 10.01 2.71
N GLU A 90 1.04 10.68 3.14
CA GLU A 90 -0.34 10.44 2.71
C GLU A 90 -0.60 11.14 1.36
N SER A 91 -1.28 10.46 0.44
CA SER A 91 -1.76 11.02 -0.83
C SER A 91 -2.90 12.02 -0.68
N GLY A 92 -3.57 12.01 0.48
CA GLY A 92 -4.83 12.73 0.73
C GLY A 92 -6.09 11.92 0.42
N HIS A 93 -5.95 10.67 -0.01
CA HIS A 93 -7.06 9.78 -0.38
C HIS A 93 -6.82 8.36 0.14
N SER A 94 -7.58 7.92 1.14
CA SER A 94 -7.36 6.61 1.80
C SER A 94 -7.30 5.43 0.83
N VAL A 95 -8.11 5.42 -0.23
CA VAL A 95 -8.12 4.37 -1.26
C VAL A 95 -6.80 4.29 -2.06
N LEU A 96 -6.07 5.40 -2.20
CA LEU A 96 -4.73 5.43 -2.80
C LEU A 96 -3.66 5.04 -1.77
N ASP A 97 -3.85 5.44 -0.51
CA ASP A 97 -2.94 5.11 0.59
C ASP A 97 -2.97 3.61 0.95
N GLU A 98 -4.16 3.00 0.96
CA GLU A 98 -4.39 1.57 1.12
C GLU A 98 -3.75 0.80 -0.06
N ALA A 99 -3.95 1.25 -1.30
CA ALA A 99 -3.33 0.63 -2.48
C ALA A 99 -1.79 0.74 -2.48
N ALA A 100 -1.23 1.83 -1.96
CA ALA A 100 0.22 1.97 -1.76
C ALA A 100 0.76 0.96 -0.72
N ILE A 101 0.04 0.79 0.40
CA ILE A 101 0.39 -0.17 1.45
C ILE A 101 0.31 -1.62 0.91
N ASP A 102 -0.76 -1.96 0.19
CA ASP A 102 -0.94 -3.29 -0.39
C ASP A 102 0.09 -3.60 -1.48
N ALA A 103 0.50 -2.63 -2.29
CA ALA A 103 1.57 -2.81 -3.26
C ALA A 103 2.94 -3.08 -2.61
N VAL A 104 3.20 -2.56 -1.41
CA VAL A 104 4.40 -2.90 -0.63
C VAL A 104 4.25 -4.24 0.09
N ASN A 105 3.07 -4.59 0.61
CA ASN A 105 2.80 -5.91 1.21
C ASN A 105 2.97 -7.06 0.20
N ASN A 106 2.58 -6.85 -1.06
CA ASN A 106 2.71 -7.85 -2.12
C ASN A 106 4.11 -7.86 -2.78
N GLN A 107 5.05 -7.02 -2.34
CA GLN A 107 6.40 -6.97 -2.90
C GLN A 107 7.26 -8.15 -2.40
N SER A 108 8.04 -8.74 -3.31
CA SER A 108 8.95 -9.85 -2.99
C SER A 108 10.36 -9.33 -2.72
N PHE A 109 10.82 -9.42 -1.48
CA PHE A 109 12.15 -8.94 -1.08
C PHE A 109 13.20 -10.06 -1.16
N SER A 110 14.37 -9.74 -1.72
CA SER A 110 15.52 -10.64 -1.74
C SER A 110 16.28 -10.60 -0.42
N SER A 111 16.80 -11.76 0.02
CA SER A 111 17.70 -11.85 1.16
C SER A 111 18.96 -10.99 0.96
N SER A 112 19.45 -10.43 2.06
CA SER A 112 20.53 -9.42 2.11
C SER A 112 21.45 -9.65 3.31
N ASP A 113 22.68 -9.13 3.30
CA ASP A 113 23.65 -9.34 4.39
C ASP A 113 23.25 -8.71 5.74
N ARG A 114 22.33 -7.75 5.72
CA ARG A 114 21.74 -7.08 6.89
C ARG A 114 20.32 -6.61 6.58
N SER A 115 19.56 -6.23 7.62
CA SER A 115 18.21 -5.65 7.45
C SER A 115 18.25 -4.38 6.60
N LYS A 116 17.21 -4.18 5.77
CA LYS A 116 17.10 -3.04 4.86
C LYS A 116 15.79 -2.27 5.07
N LEU A 117 15.90 -0.96 5.19
CA LEU A 117 14.79 -0.03 5.24
C LEU A 117 14.52 0.48 3.82
N TYR A 118 13.45 0.02 3.21
CA TYR A 118 13.03 0.43 1.87
C TYR A 118 12.09 1.63 1.94
N GLN A 119 12.19 2.52 0.94
CA GLN A 119 11.27 3.63 0.72
C GLN A 119 10.64 3.48 -0.68
N TYR A 120 9.31 3.31 -0.73
CA TYR A 120 8.55 3.21 -1.97
C TYR A 120 7.75 4.48 -2.23
N GLU A 121 7.93 5.06 -3.40
CA GLU A 121 7.21 6.26 -3.87
C GLU A 121 6.10 5.88 -4.85
N PHE A 122 4.93 6.48 -4.66
CA PHE A 122 3.76 6.27 -5.51
C PHE A 122 3.32 7.64 -6.07
N ASN A 123 3.19 7.72 -7.39
CA ASN A 123 2.72 8.93 -8.07
C ASN A 123 1.43 8.61 -8.83
N PHE A 124 0.30 8.78 -8.14
CA PHE A 124 -1.02 8.50 -8.67
C PHE A 124 -1.45 9.63 -9.61
N ASP A 125 -1.33 9.37 -10.91
CA ASP A 125 -1.85 10.18 -12.02
C ASP A 125 -2.90 9.35 -12.77
N SER A 126 -3.99 9.96 -13.23
CA SER A 126 -5.12 9.25 -13.85
C SER A 126 -4.77 8.52 -15.16
N SER A 127 -3.59 8.77 -15.75
CA SER A 127 -3.02 8.01 -16.87
C SER A 127 -2.73 6.55 -16.50
N ASN A 128 -2.32 6.28 -15.25
CA ASN A 128 -1.91 4.94 -14.78
C ASN A 128 -3.06 3.93 -14.71
N CYS A 129 -4.32 4.40 -14.70
CA CYS A 129 -5.51 3.53 -14.75
C CYS A 129 -5.49 2.52 -15.91
N SER A 130 -4.80 2.85 -17.02
CA SER A 130 -4.68 1.95 -18.17
C SER A 130 -3.96 0.63 -17.85
N THR A 131 -3.06 0.62 -16.86
CA THR A 131 -2.18 -0.52 -16.59
C THR A 131 -2.83 -1.57 -15.68
N ALA A 132 -3.65 -1.14 -14.71
CA ALA A 132 -4.37 -2.02 -13.77
C ALA A 132 -5.26 -3.08 -14.45
N LYS A 133 -5.60 -2.89 -15.73
CA LYS A 133 -6.45 -3.79 -16.51
C LYS A 133 -5.71 -4.94 -17.22
N SER A 134 -4.38 -4.99 -17.15
CA SER A 134 -3.58 -5.89 -18.01
C SER A 134 -2.82 -7.02 -17.28
N THR A 135 -2.83 -7.05 -15.94
CA THR A 135 -1.94 -7.93 -15.16
C THR A 135 -2.66 -9.12 -14.50
N GLU A 136 -3.78 -9.58 -15.04
CA GLU A 136 -4.42 -10.86 -14.67
C GLU A 136 -4.41 -11.83 -15.86
N THR A 137 -3.22 -12.24 -16.32
CA THR A 137 -3.01 -13.39 -17.22
C THR A 137 -1.58 -13.92 -17.09
N GLU A 138 -1.39 -14.94 -16.24
CA GLU A 138 -0.78 -16.23 -16.64
C GLU A 138 -0.95 -17.26 -15.52
N ALA A 139 -2.21 -17.63 -15.22
CA ALA A 139 -2.49 -18.82 -14.42
C ALA A 139 -2.22 -20.08 -15.28
N GLU A 140 -1.33 -20.96 -14.83
CA GLU A 140 -0.80 -22.07 -15.64
C GLU A 140 -1.90 -23.05 -16.10
N ASN A 141 -2.08 -23.16 -17.41
CA ASN A 141 -3.16 -23.93 -18.04
C ASN A 141 -2.80 -25.43 -18.19
N THR A 142 -2.76 -26.16 -17.07
CA THR A 142 -2.61 -27.62 -17.09
C THR A 142 -3.94 -28.30 -17.47
N SER A 143 -4.06 -28.63 -18.76
CA SER A 143 -5.21 -29.34 -19.33
C SER A 143 -5.08 -30.86 -19.21
N VAL A 144 -6.04 -31.49 -18.52
CA VAL A 144 -6.46 -32.89 -18.73
C VAL A 144 -7.98 -32.92 -18.63
N GLY A 145 -8.68 -33.36 -19.69
CA GLY A 145 -10.13 -33.28 -19.78
C GLY A 145 -10.87 -34.62 -19.65
N GLU A 146 -12.20 -34.51 -19.45
CA GLU A 146 -13.28 -35.47 -19.80
C GLU A 146 -13.20 -36.91 -19.22
N THR A 147 -14.30 -37.56 -18.80
CA THR A 147 -15.67 -37.55 -19.36
C THR A 147 -16.72 -37.96 -18.29
N LEU A 148 -17.96 -37.47 -18.40
CA LEU A 148 -19.16 -37.91 -17.64
C LEU A 148 -19.86 -39.14 -18.33
N PRO A 149 -20.93 -39.78 -17.80
CA PRO A 149 -21.82 -39.48 -16.64
C PRO A 149 -21.89 -40.73 -15.67
N ASN A 150 -22.95 -41.15 -14.93
CA ASN A 150 -24.38 -40.78 -14.87
C ASN A 150 -25.15 -41.25 -13.59
N GLN A 151 -26.09 -40.41 -13.15
CA GLN A 151 -27.44 -40.65 -12.58
C GLN A 151 -27.79 -41.66 -11.44
N ASP A 152 -28.43 -41.07 -10.42
CA ASP A 152 -29.75 -41.41 -9.80
C ASP A 152 -29.91 -42.60 -8.82
N GLY A 153 -30.68 -42.39 -7.74
CA GLY A 153 -31.08 -43.45 -6.78
C GLY A 153 -31.34 -43.07 -5.30
N GLN A 154 -32.43 -42.33 -5.03
CA GLN A 154 -33.31 -42.39 -3.83
C GLN A 154 -32.75 -42.36 -2.36
N GLU A 155 -33.27 -41.40 -1.57
CA GLU A 155 -33.86 -41.53 -0.20
C GLU A 155 -32.97 -41.99 1.00
N GLU A 156 -33.19 -41.62 2.28
CA GLU A 156 -34.27 -40.87 2.98
C GLU A 156 -33.71 -40.07 4.20
N GLU A 157 -34.51 -39.11 4.70
CA GLU A 157 -34.63 -38.62 6.11
C GLU A 157 -33.43 -38.13 6.96
N GLY A 158 -33.70 -37.10 7.79
CA GLY A 158 -33.00 -36.93 9.07
C GLY A 158 -32.21 -35.64 9.35
N ILE A 159 -32.87 -34.47 9.34
CA ILE A 159 -32.38 -33.28 10.10
C ILE A 159 -33.32 -33.02 11.28
N PRO A 160 -32.77 -32.83 12.50
CA PRO A 160 -33.28 -31.76 13.35
C PRO A 160 -32.15 -30.79 13.74
N ILE A 161 -32.45 -29.50 13.66
CA ILE A 161 -31.57 -28.41 14.10
C ILE A 161 -31.79 -28.24 15.60
N GLU A 162 -30.77 -28.44 16.44
CA GLU A 162 -30.83 -28.06 17.85
C GLU A 162 -30.17 -26.70 18.08
N VAL A 163 -30.86 -25.87 18.86
CA VAL A 163 -30.69 -24.41 18.93
C VAL A 163 -29.87 -23.98 20.15
N MET A 164 -29.00 -22.98 19.98
CA MET A 164 -28.66 -22.04 21.06
C MET A 164 -29.97 -21.35 21.53
N PRO A 165 -30.16 -20.98 22.82
CA PRO A 165 -29.23 -20.12 23.59
C PRO A 165 -29.34 -20.38 25.13
N PRO A 166 -29.34 -19.40 26.08
CA PRO A 166 -28.49 -18.20 26.29
C PRO A 166 -27.77 -18.14 27.67
N GLU A 167 -26.81 -17.22 27.79
CA GLU A 167 -26.54 -16.29 28.93
C GLU A 167 -26.14 -16.72 30.37
N ALA A 168 -25.21 -15.89 30.91
CA ALA A 168 -25.14 -15.29 32.25
C ALA A 168 -24.51 -16.01 33.48
N GLU A 169 -23.44 -15.37 33.97
CA GLU A 169 -23.22 -14.93 35.37
C GLU A 169 -23.13 -15.94 36.53
N THR A 170 -21.93 -16.11 37.09
CA THR A 170 -21.68 -15.95 38.54
C THR A 170 -20.19 -15.71 38.83
N ALA A 171 -19.86 -15.16 40.00
CA ALA A 171 -18.52 -14.64 40.33
C ALA A 171 -17.78 -15.48 41.43
N PRO A 172 -16.83 -14.93 42.22
CA PRO A 172 -15.49 -15.47 42.38
C PRO A 172 -15.34 -16.62 43.41
N ILE A 173 -14.13 -17.20 43.46
CA ILE A 173 -13.70 -18.16 44.47
C ILE A 173 -12.47 -17.60 45.22
N GLU A 174 -12.45 -17.85 46.53
CA GLU A 174 -11.51 -17.47 47.62
C GLU A 174 -10.10 -16.99 47.25
#